data_AF-A0A2D6LC94-F1
#
_entry.id   AF-A0A2D6LC94-F1
#
_cell.length_a   1.000
_cell.length_b   1.000
_cell.length_c   1.000
_cell.angle_alpha   90.00
_cell.angle_beta   90.00
_cell.angle_gamma   90.00
#
_symmetry.space_group_name_H-M   'P 1'
#
loop_
_entity.id
_entity.type
_entity.pdbx_description
1 polymer ?
#
loop_
_entity_poly.entity_id
_entity_poly.type
_entity_poly.pdbx_seq_one_letter_code
_entity_poly.pdbx_strand_id
1 'polypeptide(L)'
;MNGLYHTSEYIEFTKEYLDALQSTIATYGLPWTAGETPFYGGYLRTELGFLGIRSAVDERRLKHLQSSLNSRQYETNIKSFYSAVPARVDWRKHALQNNHDEHNWVTPVKFQGVCASCVAFAVIATMEASVRIHAQTPYDADPTAFPLLSEGQLFFDGAEKACWLGWHRSEALRYTNQIGIIPSDLYPYEAYNQSFPFDRNNLPNLTVVKQWHRINSIVCMKEWLGTRGPVYAELSCFGDFLLYREGVYSHVLRDDFDEDSIPHAVCVIGYDDEKKVVRVYENGTIKTYSGAWLCKNSFGPQWGEDGYCWIGYSECGINSDMWGIERFEMINGVSG
;
A
#
# COMPACT_ATOMS: atom_id res chain seq x y z
N MET A 1 -15.21 38.02 13.68
CA MET A 1 -14.43 36.78 13.82
C MET A 1 -14.48 36.11 12.47
N ASN A 2 -13.39 36.21 11.72
CA ASN A 2 -13.34 35.85 10.31
C ASN A 2 -13.27 34.32 10.20
N GLY A 3 -14.35 33.70 9.73
CA GLY A 3 -14.32 32.34 9.23
C GLY A 3 -13.46 32.31 7.98
N LEU A 4 -12.27 31.74 8.09
CA LEU A 4 -11.45 31.37 6.95
C LEU A 4 -12.14 30.18 6.28
N TYR A 5 -12.83 30.45 5.18
CA TYR A 5 -13.20 29.43 4.21
C TYR A 5 -11.90 29.00 3.50
N HIS A 6 -11.17 28.06 4.10
CA HIS A 6 -10.08 27.37 3.40
C HIS A 6 -10.71 26.35 2.46
N THR A 7 -10.75 26.65 1.17
CA THR A 7 -11.01 25.64 0.14
C THR A 7 -9.77 24.75 0.02
N SER A 8 -9.94 23.42 -0.02
CA SER A 8 -8.87 22.41 0.05
C SER A 8 -7.78 22.53 -1.04
N GLU A 9 -7.98 23.34 -2.08
CA GLU A 9 -6.99 23.66 -3.13
C GLU A 9 -5.74 24.42 -2.65
N TYR A 10 -5.78 25.14 -1.52
CA TYR A 10 -4.71 26.07 -1.11
C TYR A 10 -3.92 25.64 0.13
N ILE A 11 -4.06 24.38 0.57
CA ILE A 11 -3.34 23.90 1.74
C ILE A 11 -1.94 23.51 1.31
N GLU A 12 -1.00 24.42 1.55
CA GLU A 12 0.43 24.23 1.30
C GLU A 12 1.07 23.55 2.51
N PHE A 13 1.97 22.60 2.27
CA PHE A 13 2.76 21.96 3.33
C PHE A 13 3.91 22.88 3.77
N THR A 14 3.54 24.01 4.37
CA THR A 14 4.48 25.00 4.90
C THR A 14 5.12 24.52 6.20
N LYS A 15 6.10 25.29 6.69
CA LYS A 15 6.68 25.08 8.01
C LYS A 15 5.62 25.17 9.11
N GLU A 16 4.71 26.14 9.03
CA GLU A 16 3.64 26.32 10.02
C GLU A 16 2.69 25.12 10.07
N TYR A 17 2.35 24.54 8.90
CA TYR A 17 1.55 23.33 8.81
C TYR A 17 2.27 22.15 9.49
N LEU A 18 3.55 21.95 9.15
CA LEU A 18 4.36 20.88 9.72
C LEU A 18 4.54 21.04 11.25
N ASP A 19 4.83 22.25 11.73
CA ASP A 19 4.97 22.55 13.15
C ASP A 19 3.65 22.27 13.91
N ALA A 20 2.51 22.62 13.30
CA ALA A 20 1.18 22.34 13.87
C ALA A 20 0.88 20.83 13.94
N LEU A 21 1.24 20.07 12.89
CA LEU A 21 1.09 18.62 12.85
C LEU A 21 1.96 17.95 13.92
N GLN A 22 3.24 18.32 14.01
CA GLN A 22 4.18 17.80 15.00
C GLN A 22 3.72 18.11 16.44
N SER A 23 3.24 19.33 16.68
CA SER A 23 2.66 19.72 17.98
C SER A 23 1.44 18.86 18.34
N THR A 24 0.59 18.55 17.35
CA THR A 24 -0.61 17.73 17.55
C THR A 24 -0.24 16.28 17.86
N ILE A 25 0.70 15.70 17.09
CA ILE A 25 1.29 14.37 17.32
C ILE A 25 1.82 14.27 18.75
N ALA A 26 2.62 15.26 19.19
CA ALA A 26 3.22 15.28 20.51
C ALA A 26 2.16 15.42 21.62
N THR A 27 1.16 16.29 21.43
CA THR A 27 0.08 16.53 22.40
C THR A 27 -0.73 15.27 22.67
N TYR A 28 -1.01 14.48 21.63
CA TYR A 28 -1.79 13.25 21.75
C TYR A 28 -0.94 12.00 21.98
N GLY A 29 0.39 12.13 22.00
CA GLY A 29 1.31 11.01 22.17
C GLY A 29 1.20 9.98 21.06
N LEU A 30 0.99 10.42 19.82
CA LEU A 30 0.92 9.52 18.67
C LEU A 30 2.30 8.90 18.41
N PRO A 31 2.38 7.58 18.14
CA PRO A 31 3.64 6.84 18.07
C PRO A 31 4.32 6.95 16.70
N TRP A 32 4.23 8.11 16.05
CA TRP A 32 4.84 8.40 14.75
C TRP A 32 5.27 9.86 14.68
N THR A 33 6.13 10.19 13.72
CA THR A 33 6.61 11.57 13.52
C THR A 33 6.34 12.06 12.11
N ALA A 34 6.00 13.33 11.98
CA ALA A 34 5.94 14.04 10.72
C ALA A 34 7.23 14.86 10.49
N GLY A 35 7.59 15.10 9.24
CA GLY A 35 8.77 15.88 8.87
C GLY A 35 8.81 16.21 7.38
N GLU A 36 9.93 16.76 6.94
CA GLU A 36 10.14 17.07 5.52
C GLU A 36 10.20 15.76 4.69
N THR A 37 9.39 15.71 3.64
CA THR A 37 9.31 14.61 2.67
C THR A 37 9.41 15.18 1.26
N PRO A 38 9.44 14.36 0.19
CA PRO A 38 9.37 14.87 -1.18
C PRO A 38 8.12 15.73 -1.48
N PHE A 39 7.10 15.69 -0.61
CA PHE A 39 5.88 16.50 -0.72
C PHE A 39 5.97 17.84 0.01
N TYR A 40 6.97 18.04 0.88
CA TYR A 40 7.10 19.28 1.66
C TYR A 40 7.28 20.51 0.75
N GLY A 41 6.57 21.60 1.05
CA GLY A 41 6.45 22.77 0.16
C GLY A 41 5.51 22.58 -1.04
N GLY A 42 4.90 21.40 -1.20
CA GLY A 42 3.84 21.12 -2.17
C GLY A 42 2.44 21.53 -1.67
N TYR A 43 1.43 21.26 -2.48
CA TYR A 43 0.03 21.60 -2.18
C TYR A 43 -0.83 20.34 -2.07
N LEU A 44 -1.59 20.21 -0.97
CA LEU A 44 -2.43 19.06 -0.65
C LEU A 44 -3.20 18.50 -1.85
N ARG A 45 -4.06 19.30 -2.48
CA ARG A 45 -4.93 18.81 -3.56
C ARG A 45 -4.15 18.45 -4.82
N THR A 46 -3.01 19.09 -5.06
CA THR A 46 -2.11 18.74 -6.16
C THR A 46 -1.47 17.38 -5.89
N GLU A 47 -0.91 17.19 -4.69
CA GLU A 47 -0.25 15.95 -4.32
C GLU A 47 -1.23 14.77 -4.21
N LEU A 48 -2.40 14.99 -3.60
CA LEU A 48 -3.47 13.99 -3.55
C LEU A 48 -4.06 13.71 -4.94
N GLY A 49 -4.05 14.69 -5.85
CA GLY A 49 -4.46 14.50 -7.25
C GLY A 49 -3.52 13.61 -8.05
N PHE A 50 -2.31 13.36 -7.55
CA PHE A 50 -1.39 12.34 -8.06
C PHE A 50 -1.60 10.97 -7.44
N LEU A 51 -2.62 10.81 -6.60
CA LEU A 51 -3.12 9.53 -6.11
C LEU A 51 -4.44 9.23 -6.80
N GLY A 52 -4.83 7.97 -6.88
CA GLY A 52 -6.15 7.68 -7.40
C GLY A 52 -6.41 6.21 -7.63
N ILE A 53 -7.20 5.63 -6.73
CA ILE A 53 -8.07 4.53 -7.10
C ILE A 53 -9.38 5.13 -7.59
N ARG A 54 -9.78 4.79 -8.81
CA ARG A 54 -11.17 4.98 -9.19
C ARG A 54 -11.96 3.91 -8.45
N SER A 55 -12.91 4.31 -7.64
CA SER A 55 -13.88 3.38 -7.06
C SER A 55 -15.25 3.78 -7.59
N ALA A 56 -15.97 2.82 -8.18
CA ALA A 56 -17.40 2.97 -8.43
C ALA A 56 -18.23 2.60 -7.18
N VAL A 57 -17.66 2.69 -5.97
CA VAL A 57 -18.26 2.12 -4.76
C VAL A 57 -18.43 3.18 -3.68
N ASP A 58 -19.64 3.75 -3.69
CA ASP A 58 -20.45 4.21 -2.57
C ASP A 58 -19.71 4.86 -1.38
N GLU A 59 -19.78 6.20 -1.35
CA GLU A 59 -19.61 7.05 -0.15
C GLU A 59 -20.39 6.54 1.09
N ARG A 60 -21.34 5.62 0.91
CA ARG A 60 -22.12 4.98 1.97
C ARG A 60 -21.38 3.92 2.79
N ARG A 61 -20.26 3.36 2.31
CA ARG A 61 -19.61 2.23 3.03
C ARG A 61 -18.71 2.66 4.18
N LEU A 62 -18.21 3.90 4.17
CA LEU A 62 -17.28 4.39 5.20
C LEU A 62 -17.97 4.72 6.54
N LYS A 63 -19.28 5.00 6.56
CA LYS A 63 -20.04 5.23 7.80
C LYS A 63 -20.44 3.96 8.57
N HIS A 64 -20.24 2.76 7.99
CA HIS A 64 -20.73 1.51 8.58
C HIS A 64 -19.65 0.52 9.05
N LEU A 65 -18.37 0.88 9.00
CA LEU A 65 -17.29 0.01 9.49
C LEU A 65 -16.97 0.16 11.00
N GLN A 66 -17.64 1.07 11.72
CA GLN A 66 -17.49 1.20 13.18
C GLN A 66 -18.31 0.16 13.98
N SER A 67 -19.15 -0.66 13.35
CA SER A 67 -20.04 -1.60 14.05
C SER A 67 -19.87 -3.05 13.59
N SER A 68 -18.80 -3.72 14.01
CA SER A 68 -18.85 -5.18 14.25
C SER A 68 -17.71 -5.67 15.16
N LEU A 69 -17.84 -5.38 16.45
CA LEU A 69 -17.13 -6.13 17.49
C LEU A 69 -18.18 -6.70 18.43
N ASN A 70 -18.74 -7.87 18.08
CA ASN A 70 -19.44 -8.74 19.01
C ASN A 70 -19.61 -10.14 18.43
N SER A 71 -18.83 -11.11 18.93
CA SER A 71 -19.36 -12.43 19.33
C SER A 71 -18.26 -13.26 19.98
N ARG A 72 -18.37 -13.44 21.31
CA ARG A 72 -17.46 -14.22 22.17
C ARG A 72 -17.31 -15.70 21.81
N GLN A 73 -18.09 -16.20 20.84
CA GLN A 73 -18.06 -17.61 20.42
C GLN A 73 -17.09 -17.85 19.24
N TYR A 74 -16.68 -16.81 18.51
CA TYR A 74 -15.64 -16.86 17.47
C TYR A 74 -14.20 -16.87 18.04
N GLU A 75 -13.99 -16.36 19.27
CA GLU A 75 -12.66 -16.17 19.87
C GLU A 75 -11.92 -17.48 20.20
N THR A 76 -12.64 -18.57 20.47
CA THR A 76 -12.03 -19.84 20.89
C THR A 76 -11.36 -20.61 19.74
N ASN A 77 -11.95 -20.60 18.54
CA ASN A 77 -11.34 -21.22 17.35
C ASN A 77 -10.18 -20.38 16.79
N ILE A 78 -10.33 -19.06 16.86
CA ILE A 78 -9.33 -18.07 16.45
C ILE A 78 -8.05 -18.15 17.31
N LYS A 79 -8.14 -18.45 18.62
CA LYS A 79 -6.95 -18.60 19.48
C LYS A 79 -6.02 -19.75 19.09
N SER A 80 -6.55 -20.89 18.65
CA SER A 80 -5.71 -22.01 18.17
C SER A 80 -5.07 -21.70 16.81
N PHE A 81 -5.71 -20.84 16.00
CA PHE A 81 -5.20 -20.37 14.72
C PHE A 81 -4.11 -19.30 14.91
N TYR A 82 -4.29 -18.39 15.87
CA TYR A 82 -3.29 -17.37 16.24
C TYR A 82 -1.97 -17.97 16.74
N SER A 83 -1.97 -19.16 17.35
CA SER A 83 -0.72 -19.79 17.79
C SER A 83 0.15 -20.32 16.64
N ALA A 84 -0.39 -20.43 15.42
CA ALA A 84 0.33 -20.99 14.28
C ALA A 84 1.01 -19.94 13.38
N VAL A 85 0.57 -18.68 13.43
CA VAL A 85 1.12 -17.60 12.60
C VAL A 85 2.05 -16.71 13.45
N PRO A 86 3.25 -16.33 12.96
CA PRO A 86 4.17 -15.49 13.72
C PRO A 86 3.55 -14.19 14.22
N ALA A 87 3.94 -13.70 15.39
CA ALA A 87 3.48 -12.38 15.89
C ALA A 87 4.01 -11.20 15.06
N ARG A 88 5.04 -11.45 14.23
CA ARG A 88 5.67 -10.48 13.34
C ARG A 88 6.09 -11.15 12.04
N VAL A 89 5.89 -10.44 10.93
CA VAL A 89 6.33 -10.83 9.60
C VAL A 89 6.94 -9.60 8.95
N ASP A 90 8.11 -9.73 8.36
CA ASP A 90 8.73 -8.70 7.52
C ASP A 90 9.39 -9.42 6.33
N TRP A 91 8.79 -9.30 5.13
CA TRP A 91 9.32 -9.93 3.92
C TRP A 91 10.64 -9.35 3.43
N ARG A 92 11.16 -8.28 4.05
CA ARG A 92 12.53 -7.79 3.83
C ARG A 92 13.57 -8.58 4.64
N LYS A 93 13.12 -9.35 5.64
CA LYS A 93 13.92 -10.12 6.59
C LYS A 93 13.23 -11.45 6.91
N HIS A 94 12.82 -12.17 5.87
CA HIS A 94 12.07 -13.42 6.04
C HIS A 94 12.97 -14.62 5.74
N ALA A 95 12.96 -15.60 6.64
CA ALA A 95 13.76 -16.82 6.51
C ALA A 95 13.25 -17.73 5.39
N LEU A 96 14.16 -18.49 4.78
CA LEU A 96 13.79 -19.61 3.90
C LEU A 96 13.17 -20.75 4.73
N GLN A 97 12.27 -21.55 4.15
CA GLN A 97 11.64 -22.66 4.87
C GLN A 97 12.66 -23.70 5.41
N ASN A 98 13.84 -23.78 4.79
CA ASN A 98 14.88 -24.77 5.12
C ASN A 98 16.17 -24.16 5.67
N ASN A 99 16.20 -22.84 5.93
CA ASN A 99 17.39 -22.16 6.45
C ASN A 99 16.99 -20.95 7.32
N HIS A 100 17.68 -20.76 8.44
CA HIS A 100 17.41 -19.65 9.37
C HIS A 100 17.96 -18.30 8.90
N ASP A 101 18.69 -18.26 7.78
CA ASP A 101 19.16 -17.00 7.20
C ASP A 101 17.97 -16.16 6.70
N GLU A 102 17.87 -14.93 7.21
CA GLU A 102 16.88 -13.95 6.80
C GLU A 102 17.26 -13.35 5.45
N HIS A 103 16.28 -13.26 4.55
CA HIS A 103 16.46 -12.71 3.22
C HIS A 103 15.45 -11.61 2.91
N ASN A 104 15.84 -10.71 2.02
CA ASN A 104 14.93 -9.75 1.41
C ASN A 104 14.25 -10.34 0.17
N TRP A 105 12.93 -10.45 0.20
CA TRP A 105 12.10 -10.96 -0.90
C TRP A 105 11.47 -9.85 -1.74
N VAL A 106 11.60 -8.61 -1.29
CA VAL A 106 10.92 -7.44 -1.85
C VAL A 106 11.90 -6.64 -2.71
N THR A 107 11.45 -6.24 -3.89
CA THR A 107 12.24 -5.40 -4.81
C THR A 107 12.45 -3.98 -4.25
N PRO A 108 13.38 -3.18 -4.81
CA PRO A 108 13.59 -1.80 -4.38
C PRO A 108 12.31 -0.95 -4.44
N VAL A 109 12.23 0.07 -3.58
CA VAL A 109 11.17 1.08 -3.65
C VAL A 109 11.33 1.89 -4.94
N LYS A 110 10.21 2.16 -5.61
CA LYS A 110 10.14 2.98 -6.83
C LYS A 110 9.34 4.26 -6.53
N PHE A 111 9.34 5.19 -7.49
CA PHE A 111 8.63 6.47 -7.39
C PHE A 111 7.60 6.60 -8.52
N GLN A 112 6.32 6.78 -8.18
CA GLN A 112 5.25 6.94 -9.17
C GLN A 112 5.21 8.33 -9.80
N GLY A 113 5.82 9.33 -9.15
CA GLY A 113 5.80 10.72 -9.61
C GLY A 113 4.40 11.32 -9.60
N VAL A 114 4.15 12.18 -10.57
CA VAL A 114 2.93 13.01 -10.68
C VAL A 114 1.76 12.28 -11.37
N CYS A 115 1.76 10.95 -11.40
CA CYS A 115 0.63 10.17 -11.91
C CYS A 115 -0.07 9.43 -10.77
N ALA A 116 -1.39 9.37 -10.87
CA ALA A 116 -2.30 8.53 -10.11
C ALA A 116 -2.17 7.05 -10.48
N SER A 117 -0.94 6.54 -10.48
CA SER A 117 -0.57 5.18 -10.91
C SER A 117 -0.26 4.25 -9.74
N CYS A 118 -0.52 4.66 -8.49
CA CYS A 118 -0.30 3.88 -7.27
C CYS A 118 -0.85 2.45 -7.35
N VAL A 119 -2.00 2.26 -8.02
CA VAL A 119 -2.59 0.92 -8.25
C VAL A 119 -1.63 0.01 -9.02
N ALA A 120 -1.00 0.50 -10.08
CA ALA A 120 -0.05 -0.27 -10.85
C ALA A 120 1.20 -0.62 -10.03
N PHE A 121 1.77 0.35 -9.30
CA PHE A 121 2.93 0.11 -8.44
C PHE A 121 2.65 -0.92 -7.33
N ALA A 122 1.51 -0.83 -6.66
CA ALA A 122 1.14 -1.77 -5.60
C ALA A 122 0.90 -3.19 -6.16
N VAL A 123 0.24 -3.30 -7.33
CA VAL A 123 0.04 -4.59 -8.00
C VAL A 123 1.37 -5.19 -8.44
N ILE A 124 2.24 -4.42 -9.10
CA ILE A 124 3.55 -4.90 -9.55
C ILE A 124 4.45 -5.28 -8.37
N ALA A 125 4.50 -4.49 -7.30
CA ALA A 125 5.25 -4.84 -6.10
C ALA A 125 4.77 -6.17 -5.47
N THR A 126 3.45 -6.42 -5.50
CA THR A 126 2.87 -7.69 -5.04
C THR A 126 3.27 -8.84 -5.97
N MET A 127 3.23 -8.64 -7.29
CA MET A 127 3.65 -9.63 -8.29
C MET A 127 5.13 -10.00 -8.17
N GLU A 128 6.02 -9.00 -8.12
CA GLU A 128 7.46 -9.21 -8.08
C GLU A 128 7.88 -9.99 -6.82
N ALA A 129 7.34 -9.65 -5.65
CA ALA A 129 7.59 -10.40 -4.43
C ALA A 129 7.01 -11.83 -4.50
N SER A 130 5.78 -11.98 -5.00
CA SER A 130 5.12 -13.28 -5.11
C SER A 130 5.85 -14.22 -6.06
N VAL A 131 6.38 -13.73 -7.19
CA VAL A 131 7.21 -14.53 -8.12
C VAL A 131 8.43 -15.09 -7.38
N ARG A 132 9.14 -14.23 -6.64
CA ARG A 132 10.33 -14.63 -5.89
C ARG A 132 10.01 -15.68 -4.83
N ILE A 133 8.90 -15.50 -4.11
CA ILE A 133 8.44 -16.45 -3.08
C ILE A 133 8.04 -17.79 -3.73
N HIS A 134 7.33 -17.79 -4.86
CA HIS A 134 6.98 -19.03 -5.56
C HIS A 134 8.23 -19.79 -6.04
N ALA A 135 9.22 -19.06 -6.55
CA ALA A 135 10.47 -19.63 -7.02
C ALA A 135 11.48 -19.96 -5.92
N GLN A 136 11.22 -19.53 -4.68
CA GLN A 136 12.17 -19.62 -3.55
C GLN A 136 13.52 -18.94 -3.86
N THR A 137 13.50 -17.82 -4.57
CA THR A 137 14.70 -17.03 -4.92
C THR A 137 14.57 -15.59 -4.39
N PRO A 138 15.13 -15.31 -3.20
CA PRO A 138 15.11 -13.96 -2.63
C PRO A 138 15.79 -12.91 -3.51
N TYR A 139 15.42 -11.64 -3.33
CA TYR A 139 15.97 -10.51 -4.08
C TYR A 139 17.45 -10.28 -3.79
N ASP A 140 17.87 -10.37 -2.54
CA ASP A 140 19.27 -10.18 -2.13
C ASP A 140 20.18 -11.37 -2.49
N ALA A 141 19.61 -12.57 -2.65
CA ALA A 141 20.33 -13.75 -3.13
C ALA A 141 20.64 -13.67 -4.64
N ASP A 142 19.64 -13.29 -5.45
CA ASP A 142 19.83 -13.03 -6.88
C ASP A 142 18.83 -11.96 -7.38
N PRO A 143 19.28 -10.68 -7.51
CA PRO A 143 18.41 -9.61 -8.00
C PRO A 143 18.08 -9.76 -9.49
N THR A 144 18.84 -10.57 -10.24
CA THR A 144 18.71 -10.76 -11.69
C THR A 144 17.90 -12.00 -12.09
N ALA A 145 17.59 -12.89 -11.13
CA ALA A 145 16.83 -14.11 -11.37
C ALA A 145 15.47 -13.88 -12.05
N PHE A 146 14.82 -12.75 -11.72
CA PHE A 146 13.57 -12.32 -12.33
C PHE A 146 13.65 -10.84 -12.70
N PRO A 147 13.23 -10.46 -13.92
CA PRO A 147 13.17 -9.06 -14.31
C PRO A 147 12.15 -8.32 -13.44
N LEU A 148 12.41 -7.04 -13.20
CA LEU A 148 11.39 -6.13 -12.70
C LEU A 148 10.28 -6.02 -13.74
N LEU A 149 9.04 -5.81 -13.30
CA LEU A 149 7.88 -5.76 -14.19
C LEU A 149 7.47 -4.32 -14.49
N SER A 150 6.87 -4.10 -15.66
CA SER A 150 6.51 -2.76 -16.14
C SER A 150 5.22 -2.21 -15.49
N GLU A 151 5.36 -1.28 -14.53
CA GLU A 151 4.24 -0.43 -14.09
C GLU A 151 3.68 0.41 -15.24
N GLY A 152 4.56 0.84 -16.15
CA GLY A 152 4.19 1.61 -17.33
C GLY A 152 3.15 0.88 -18.17
N GLN A 153 3.38 -0.39 -18.47
CA GLN A 153 2.44 -1.20 -19.26
C GLN A 153 1.14 -1.30 -18.49
N LEU A 154 1.23 -1.74 -17.23
CA LEU A 154 0.07 -2.01 -16.41
C LEU A 154 -0.85 -0.78 -16.35
N PHE A 155 -0.28 0.42 -16.21
CA PHE A 155 -1.05 1.66 -16.14
C PHE A 155 -1.41 2.26 -17.51
N PHE A 156 -0.46 2.52 -18.40
CA PHE A 156 -0.70 3.26 -19.65
C PHE A 156 -1.29 2.43 -20.79
N ASP A 157 -1.24 1.10 -20.69
CA ASP A 157 -2.00 0.20 -21.56
C ASP A 157 -3.31 -0.26 -20.92
N GLY A 158 -3.29 -0.53 -19.62
CA GLY A 158 -4.42 -1.09 -18.88
C GLY A 158 -5.48 -0.07 -18.47
N ALA A 159 -5.08 1.11 -17.98
CA ALA A 159 -6.00 2.18 -17.56
C ALA A 159 -6.37 3.10 -18.74
N GLU A 160 -7.09 4.19 -18.47
CA GLU A 160 -7.53 5.18 -19.48
C GLU A 160 -6.38 6.04 -20.07
N LYS A 161 -5.14 5.55 -20.06
CA LYS A 161 -3.94 6.14 -20.67
C LYS A 161 -3.62 7.59 -20.26
N ALA A 162 -4.19 8.06 -19.16
CA ALA A 162 -3.97 9.40 -18.64
C ALA A 162 -3.52 9.37 -17.17
N CYS A 163 -2.38 10.02 -16.94
CA CYS A 163 -1.61 10.11 -15.71
C CYS A 163 -2.46 10.51 -14.49
N TRP A 164 -3.43 11.42 -14.66
CA TRP A 164 -4.24 11.99 -13.57
C TRP A 164 -5.54 11.23 -13.26
N LEU A 165 -5.87 10.18 -14.01
CA LEU A 165 -7.20 9.59 -13.94
C LEU A 165 -7.35 8.55 -12.84
N GLY A 166 -6.27 8.01 -12.29
CA GLY A 166 -6.35 6.89 -11.37
C GLY A 166 -6.78 5.60 -12.06
N TRP A 167 -6.96 4.53 -11.30
CA TRP A 167 -7.44 3.26 -11.86
C TRP A 167 -8.24 2.39 -10.89
N HIS A 168 -9.02 1.47 -11.43
CA HIS A 168 -9.81 0.51 -10.64
C HIS A 168 -8.96 -0.74 -10.34
N ARG A 169 -8.79 -1.09 -9.07
CA ARG A 169 -8.12 -2.35 -8.65
C ARG A 169 -8.63 -3.57 -9.40
N SER A 170 -9.94 -3.76 -9.51
CA SER A 170 -10.50 -4.96 -10.18
C SER A 170 -10.09 -5.05 -11.65
N GLU A 171 -9.93 -3.92 -12.33
CA GLU A 171 -9.46 -3.89 -13.71
C GLU A 171 -7.96 -4.17 -13.79
N ALA A 172 -7.17 -3.63 -12.86
CA ALA A 172 -5.74 -3.91 -12.75
C ALA A 172 -5.45 -5.39 -12.53
N LEU A 173 -6.09 -6.00 -11.53
CA LEU A 173 -5.92 -7.44 -11.26
C LEU A 173 -6.36 -8.27 -12.48
N ARG A 174 -7.50 -7.94 -13.10
CA ARG A 174 -7.97 -8.62 -14.32
C ARG A 174 -6.98 -8.48 -15.49
N TYR A 175 -6.36 -7.32 -15.67
CA TYR A 175 -5.34 -7.12 -16.71
C TYR A 175 -4.16 -8.08 -16.52
N THR A 176 -3.67 -8.23 -15.28
CA THR A 176 -2.59 -9.19 -14.98
C THR A 176 -2.99 -10.66 -15.20
N ASN A 177 -4.29 -10.98 -15.15
CA ASN A 177 -4.80 -12.31 -15.47
C ASN A 177 -4.96 -12.57 -16.97
N GLN A 178 -5.42 -11.57 -17.73
CA GLN A 178 -5.81 -11.74 -19.12
C GLN A 178 -4.68 -11.46 -20.12
N ILE A 179 -3.79 -10.53 -19.78
CA ILE A 179 -2.72 -10.05 -20.65
C ILE A 179 -1.35 -10.41 -20.05
N GLY A 180 -1.18 -10.22 -18.74
CA GLY A 180 0.12 -10.33 -18.09
C GLY A 180 1.00 -9.10 -18.30
N ILE A 181 2.19 -9.13 -17.69
CA ILE A 181 3.09 -7.98 -17.61
C ILE A 181 4.47 -8.36 -18.16
N ILE A 182 5.00 -7.51 -19.03
CA ILE A 182 6.35 -7.61 -19.60
C ILE A 182 7.40 -7.04 -18.63
N PRO A 183 8.67 -7.41 -18.82
CA PRO A 183 9.79 -6.78 -18.14
C PRO A 183 9.84 -5.25 -18.29
N SER A 184 10.23 -4.55 -17.23
CA SER A 184 10.29 -3.08 -17.19
C SER A 184 11.35 -2.49 -18.11
N ASP A 185 12.37 -3.24 -18.50
CA ASP A 185 13.39 -2.80 -19.45
C ASP A 185 12.86 -2.66 -20.88
N LEU A 186 11.81 -3.42 -21.25
CA LEU A 186 11.12 -3.30 -22.54
C LEU A 186 10.18 -2.09 -22.60
N TYR A 187 9.57 -1.73 -21.47
CA TYR A 187 8.71 -0.56 -21.35
C TYR A 187 8.86 0.10 -19.98
N PRO A 188 9.83 1.01 -19.82
CA PRO A 188 10.06 1.71 -18.56
C PRO A 188 8.88 2.58 -18.14
N TYR A 189 8.74 2.82 -16.84
CA TYR A 189 7.77 3.77 -16.32
C TYR A 189 8.35 5.18 -16.36
N GLU A 190 7.56 6.12 -16.89
CA GLU A 190 7.79 7.55 -16.81
C GLU A 190 6.53 8.21 -16.25
N ALA A 191 6.71 9.24 -15.41
CA ALA A 191 5.62 9.92 -14.71
C ALA A 191 4.91 10.97 -15.60
N TYR A 192 4.55 10.59 -16.82
CA TYR A 192 3.74 11.38 -17.76
C TYR A 192 2.95 10.45 -18.68
N ASN A 193 2.05 10.99 -19.51
CA ASN A 193 1.27 10.18 -20.45
C ASN A 193 2.17 9.46 -21.46
N GLN A 194 2.23 8.13 -21.38
CA GLN A 194 2.98 7.31 -22.32
C GLN A 194 2.03 6.55 -23.26
N SER A 195 2.44 6.39 -24.52
CA SER A 195 1.78 5.47 -25.43
C SER A 195 2.38 4.07 -25.27
N PHE A 196 1.54 3.04 -25.25
CA PHE A 196 1.99 1.65 -25.26
C PHE A 196 2.15 1.18 -26.71
N PRO A 197 3.38 0.87 -27.18
CA PRO A 197 3.63 0.65 -28.61
C PRO A 197 3.50 -0.81 -29.05
N PHE A 198 3.31 -1.76 -28.12
CA PHE A 198 3.34 -3.19 -28.42
C PHE A 198 1.96 -3.74 -28.79
N ASP A 199 1.94 -4.75 -29.66
CA ASP A 199 0.76 -5.56 -29.93
C ASP A 199 0.51 -6.53 -28.77
N ARG A 200 -0.65 -6.41 -28.12
CA ARG A 200 -1.05 -7.26 -26.99
C ARG A 200 -1.10 -8.75 -27.32
N ASN A 201 -1.24 -9.11 -28.60
CA ASN A 201 -1.26 -10.50 -29.04
C ASN A 201 0.14 -11.12 -29.14
N ASN A 202 1.21 -10.34 -29.02
CA ASN A 202 2.58 -10.79 -29.19
C ASN A 202 3.55 -10.12 -28.22
N LEU A 203 3.21 -10.17 -26.93
CA LEU A 203 4.06 -9.64 -25.86
C LEU A 203 5.11 -10.69 -25.43
N PRO A 204 6.39 -10.34 -25.37
CA PRO A 204 7.45 -11.25 -24.94
C PRO A 204 7.52 -11.37 -23.42
N ASN A 205 8.08 -12.47 -22.92
CA ASN A 205 8.55 -12.62 -21.54
C ASN A 205 7.48 -12.31 -20.47
N LEU A 206 6.22 -12.64 -20.75
CA LEU A 206 5.11 -12.29 -19.88
C LEU A 206 5.19 -12.98 -18.51
N THR A 207 4.81 -12.23 -17.48
CA THR A 207 4.39 -12.78 -16.19
C THR A 207 2.88 -12.62 -16.08
N VAL A 208 2.16 -13.74 -16.01
CA VAL A 208 0.70 -13.81 -16.04
C VAL A 208 0.21 -14.40 -14.72
N VAL A 209 -0.66 -13.68 -14.01
CA VAL A 209 -1.28 -14.19 -12.78
C VAL A 209 -2.40 -15.14 -13.15
N LYS A 210 -2.47 -16.33 -12.55
CA LYS A 210 -3.62 -17.22 -12.75
C LYS A 210 -4.77 -16.87 -11.82
N GLN A 211 -4.43 -16.61 -10.56
CA GLN A 211 -5.43 -16.48 -9.50
C GLN A 211 -5.01 -15.44 -8.46
N TRP A 212 -5.85 -14.42 -8.31
CA TRP A 212 -5.85 -13.54 -7.15
C TRP A 212 -6.81 -14.06 -6.10
N HIS A 213 -6.48 -13.84 -4.82
CA HIS A 213 -7.31 -14.20 -3.69
C HIS A 213 -7.66 -12.95 -2.87
N ARG A 214 -8.95 -12.71 -2.66
CA ARG A 214 -9.44 -11.60 -1.82
C ARG A 214 -9.42 -12.02 -0.35
N ILE A 215 -8.86 -11.16 0.49
CA ILE A 215 -8.71 -11.37 1.92
C ILE A 215 -9.36 -10.20 2.66
N ASN A 216 -10.27 -10.47 3.59
CA ASN A 216 -11.13 -9.44 4.21
C ASN A 216 -11.25 -9.57 5.73
N SER A 217 -10.31 -10.29 6.37
CA SER A 217 -10.19 -10.31 7.83
C SER A 217 -8.72 -10.23 8.23
N ILE A 218 -8.43 -9.50 9.32
CA ILE A 218 -7.05 -9.34 9.83
C ILE A 218 -6.41 -10.72 10.07
N VAL A 219 -7.17 -11.69 10.58
CA VAL A 219 -6.66 -13.05 10.82
C VAL A 219 -6.17 -13.69 9.52
N CYS A 220 -6.99 -13.67 8.47
CA CYS A 220 -6.61 -14.23 7.17
C CYS A 220 -5.52 -13.40 6.47
N MET A 221 -5.50 -12.08 6.67
CA MET A 221 -4.42 -11.21 6.15
C MET A 221 -3.08 -11.60 6.78
N LYS A 222 -3.05 -11.80 8.10
CA LYS A 222 -1.85 -12.25 8.82
C LYS A 222 -1.42 -13.65 8.44
N GLU A 223 -2.37 -14.58 8.31
CA GLU A 223 -2.11 -15.94 7.82
C GLU A 223 -1.46 -15.88 6.43
N TRP A 224 -2.06 -15.14 5.50
CA TRP A 224 -1.54 -15.00 4.15
C TRP A 224 -0.14 -14.41 4.14
N LEU A 225 0.07 -13.30 4.85
CA LEU A 225 1.38 -12.67 4.96
C LEU A 225 2.41 -13.61 5.58
N GLY A 226 2.05 -14.41 6.59
CA GLY A 226 2.96 -15.34 7.24
C GLY A 226 3.25 -16.63 6.47
N THR A 227 2.48 -16.95 5.42
CA THR A 227 2.60 -18.25 4.74
C THR A 227 2.78 -18.16 3.21
N ARG A 228 2.33 -17.06 2.59
CA ARG A 228 2.20 -16.94 1.14
C ARG A 228 2.90 -15.73 0.55
N GLY A 229 2.93 -14.59 1.26
CA GLY A 229 3.65 -13.42 0.78
C GLY A 229 2.93 -12.09 0.95
N PRO A 230 3.54 -11.01 0.44
CA PRO A 230 2.94 -9.69 0.36
C PRO A 230 1.58 -9.66 -0.34
N VAL A 231 0.79 -8.64 -0.01
CA VAL A 231 -0.56 -8.43 -0.55
C VAL A 231 -0.77 -6.98 -0.96
N TYR A 232 -1.56 -6.78 -2.01
CA TYR A 232 -2.06 -5.48 -2.40
C TYR A 232 -3.09 -4.99 -1.37
N ALA A 233 -3.05 -3.70 -1.01
CA ALA A 233 -4.05 -3.05 -0.15
C ALA A 233 -4.35 -1.62 -0.62
N GLU A 234 -5.50 -1.10 -0.17
CA GLU A 234 -5.90 0.29 -0.40
C GLU A 234 -6.17 0.98 0.93
N LEU A 235 -5.88 2.27 1.02
CA LEU A 235 -6.14 3.10 2.19
C LEU A 235 -6.64 4.49 1.76
N SER A 236 -7.37 5.16 2.65
CA SER A 236 -7.65 6.59 2.55
C SER A 236 -6.38 7.37 2.91
N CYS A 237 -5.81 8.07 1.93
CA CYS A 237 -4.62 8.90 2.12
C CYS A 237 -5.04 10.33 2.46
N PHE A 238 -4.59 10.81 3.61
CA PHE A 238 -4.80 12.17 4.11
C PHE A 238 -3.51 13.00 3.94
N GLY A 239 -3.60 14.32 4.08
CA GLY A 239 -2.45 15.22 3.96
C GLY A 239 -1.33 14.91 4.96
N ASP A 240 -1.69 14.57 6.20
CA ASP A 240 -0.74 14.22 7.26
C ASP A 240 0.12 12.98 6.93
N PHE A 241 -0.43 12.02 6.16
CA PHE A 241 0.29 10.84 5.69
C PHE A 241 1.41 11.21 4.71
N LEU A 242 1.23 12.25 3.89
CA LEU A 242 2.25 12.70 2.94
C LEU A 242 3.52 13.20 3.66
N LEU A 243 3.38 13.66 4.91
CA LEU A 243 4.48 14.13 5.76
C LEU A 243 5.01 13.07 6.74
N TYR A 244 4.54 11.83 6.66
CA TYR A 244 5.03 10.73 7.49
C TYR A 244 6.54 10.49 7.32
N ARG A 245 7.25 10.36 8.44
CA ARG A 245 8.68 10.04 8.49
C ARG A 245 8.97 8.66 9.06
N GLU A 246 8.45 8.35 10.23
CA GLU A 246 8.74 7.10 10.94
C GLU A 246 7.73 6.82 12.04
N GLY A 247 7.72 5.57 12.51
CA GLY A 247 6.83 5.11 13.58
C GLY A 247 5.52 4.57 13.03
N VAL A 248 4.50 4.45 13.88
CA VAL A 248 3.23 3.79 13.52
C VAL A 248 2.16 4.82 13.24
N TYR A 249 1.92 5.06 11.95
CA TYR A 249 0.95 6.04 11.48
C TYR A 249 -0.47 5.69 11.94
N SER A 250 -1.16 6.73 12.39
CA SER A 250 -2.58 6.81 12.67
C SER A 250 -3.01 8.23 12.39
N HIS A 251 -4.10 8.39 11.63
CA HIS A 251 -4.52 9.69 11.14
C HIS A 251 -4.88 10.66 12.28
N VAL A 252 -4.48 11.93 12.14
CA VAL A 252 -4.77 13.01 13.08
C VAL A 252 -6.14 13.62 12.76
N LEU A 253 -7.14 13.36 13.61
CA LEU A 253 -8.45 14.01 13.52
C LEU A 253 -8.41 15.43 14.09
N ARG A 254 -8.46 16.45 13.23
CA ARG A 254 -8.62 17.87 13.60
C ARG A 254 -9.15 18.66 12.40
N ASP A 255 -9.88 19.75 12.60
CA ASP A 255 -10.52 20.51 11.50
C ASP A 255 -9.57 20.98 10.36
N ASP A 256 -8.26 21.07 10.63
CA ASP A 256 -7.19 21.43 9.67
C ASP A 256 -6.43 20.22 9.09
N PHE A 257 -6.77 19.01 9.50
CA PHE A 257 -6.18 17.75 9.01
C PHE A 257 -7.25 16.72 8.58
N ASP A 258 -8.51 16.90 8.99
CA ASP A 258 -9.71 16.13 8.61
C ASP A 258 -10.22 16.61 7.25
N GLU A 259 -9.31 16.52 6.28
CA GLU A 259 -9.46 17.01 4.91
C GLU A 259 -9.96 15.89 3.98
N ASP A 260 -10.24 16.27 2.72
CA ASP A 260 -10.53 15.32 1.64
C ASP A 260 -9.45 14.22 1.60
N SER A 261 -9.81 12.97 1.91
CA SER A 261 -8.91 11.83 1.68
C SER A 261 -9.03 11.35 0.23
N ILE A 262 -7.91 10.99 -0.39
CA ILE A 262 -7.91 10.31 -1.70
C ILE A 262 -7.53 8.84 -1.50
N PRO A 263 -8.24 7.90 -2.15
CA PRO A 263 -7.83 6.50 -2.17
C PRO A 263 -6.41 6.31 -2.72
N HIS A 264 -5.57 5.61 -1.97
CA HIS A 264 -4.20 5.27 -2.33
C HIS A 264 -3.97 3.75 -2.23
N ALA A 265 -3.07 3.22 -3.06
CA ALA A 265 -2.75 1.79 -3.09
C ALA A 265 -1.30 1.55 -2.64
N VAL A 266 -1.10 0.52 -1.82
CA VAL A 266 0.20 0.11 -1.31
C VAL A 266 0.36 -1.41 -1.36
N CYS A 267 1.58 -1.90 -1.22
CA CYS A 267 1.85 -3.33 -1.03
C CYS A 267 2.18 -3.59 0.44
N VAL A 268 1.34 -4.36 1.15
CA VAL A 268 1.60 -4.78 2.53
C VAL A 268 2.54 -5.97 2.49
N ILE A 269 3.71 -5.81 3.10
CA ILE A 269 4.82 -6.77 3.07
C ILE A 269 5.10 -7.37 4.45
N GLY A 270 4.24 -7.13 5.43
CA GLY A 270 4.47 -7.60 6.79
C GLY A 270 3.51 -7.00 7.81
N TYR A 271 3.72 -7.39 9.06
CA TYR A 271 2.99 -6.86 10.21
C TYR A 271 3.77 -7.10 11.51
N ASP A 272 3.36 -6.42 12.57
CA ASP A 272 3.91 -6.58 13.91
C ASP A 272 2.80 -6.34 14.93
N ASP A 273 2.38 -7.40 15.62
CA ASP A 273 1.31 -7.38 16.63
C ASP A 273 1.69 -6.57 17.89
N GLU A 274 2.97 -6.25 18.10
CA GLU A 274 3.46 -5.55 19.30
C GLU A 274 3.58 -4.03 19.11
N LYS A 275 3.49 -3.54 17.87
CA LYS A 275 3.58 -2.11 17.57
C LYS A 275 2.42 -1.34 18.17
N LYS A 276 2.73 -0.31 18.97
CA LYS A 276 1.72 0.53 19.61
C LYS A 276 1.09 1.47 18.58
N VAL A 277 -0.23 1.60 18.64
CA VAL A 277 -1.02 2.56 17.86
C VAL A 277 -1.81 3.40 18.84
N VAL A 278 -1.85 4.72 18.66
CA VAL A 278 -2.71 5.61 19.46
C VAL A 278 -3.75 6.22 18.54
N ARG A 279 -5.02 6.16 18.93
CA ARG A 279 -6.13 6.76 18.20
C ARG A 279 -6.76 7.86 19.03
N VAL A 280 -6.99 8.99 18.38
CA VAL A 280 -7.85 10.05 18.89
C VAL A 280 -9.19 9.92 18.18
N TYR A 281 -10.30 9.98 18.92
CA TYR A 281 -11.65 9.94 18.38
C TYR A 281 -12.27 11.35 18.42
N GLU A 282 -13.25 11.62 17.55
CA GLU A 282 -13.96 12.92 17.47
C GLU A 282 -14.48 13.43 18.82
N ASN A 283 -14.87 12.52 19.72
CA ASN A 283 -15.33 12.87 21.06
C ASN A 283 -14.19 13.19 22.06
N GLY A 284 -12.95 13.33 21.58
CA GLY A 284 -11.75 13.57 22.38
C GLY A 284 -11.20 12.35 23.11
N THR A 285 -11.81 11.17 22.95
CA THR A 285 -11.30 9.94 23.60
C THR A 285 -9.98 9.53 22.96
N ILE A 286 -8.99 9.16 23.78
CA ILE A 286 -7.73 8.59 23.31
C ILE A 286 -7.69 7.12 23.69
N LYS A 287 -7.35 6.24 22.74
CA LYS A 287 -7.17 4.81 23.00
C LYS A 287 -5.87 4.31 22.40
N THR A 288 -5.20 3.44 23.13
CA THR A 288 -4.02 2.72 22.65
C THR A 288 -4.39 1.30 22.23
N TYR A 289 -3.89 0.90 21.08
CA TYR A 289 -4.02 -0.43 20.51
C TYR A 289 -2.62 -1.01 20.23
N SER A 290 -2.58 -2.27 19.81
CA SER A 290 -1.37 -2.92 19.35
C SER A 290 -1.63 -3.58 18.00
N GLY A 291 -0.63 -3.54 17.13
CA GLY A 291 -0.69 -4.11 15.80
C GLY A 291 -0.60 -3.09 14.68
N ALA A 292 0.35 -3.29 13.77
CA ALA A 292 0.52 -2.47 12.58
C ALA A 292 0.93 -3.29 11.36
N TRP A 293 0.52 -2.83 10.18
CA TRP A 293 0.97 -3.34 8.88
C TRP A 293 2.24 -2.63 8.45
N LEU A 294 3.16 -3.38 7.85
CA LEU A 294 4.32 -2.83 7.15
C LEU A 294 3.98 -2.71 5.66
N CYS A 295 3.99 -1.49 5.15
CA CYS A 295 3.63 -1.18 3.77
C CYS A 295 4.87 -0.71 2.99
N LYS A 296 5.07 -1.28 1.80
CA LYS A 296 5.92 -0.71 0.75
C LYS A 296 5.09 0.31 -0.03
N ASN A 297 5.56 1.55 -0.06
CA ASN A 297 4.92 2.64 -0.77
C ASN A 297 5.59 2.91 -2.14
N SER A 298 5.01 3.81 -2.94
CA SER A 298 5.47 4.22 -4.27
C SER A 298 5.86 5.70 -4.33
N PHE A 299 6.19 6.31 -3.20
CA PHE A 299 6.62 7.71 -3.08
C PHE A 299 8.15 7.89 -3.09
N GLY A 300 8.88 6.86 -3.54
CA GLY A 300 10.33 6.88 -3.57
C GLY A 300 10.97 6.59 -2.20
N PRO A 301 12.28 6.28 -2.19
CA PRO A 301 12.98 5.87 -0.97
C PRO A 301 13.22 7.02 0.02
N GLN A 302 13.07 8.29 -0.37
CA GLN A 302 13.27 9.43 0.51
C GLN A 302 12.04 9.72 1.41
N TRP A 303 10.90 9.12 1.10
CA TRP A 303 9.67 9.24 1.88
C TRP A 303 9.60 8.17 2.97
N GLY A 304 9.09 8.51 4.16
CA GLY A 304 8.93 7.56 5.26
C GLY A 304 10.23 6.87 5.70
N GLU A 305 10.10 5.59 6.08
CA GLU A 305 11.21 4.72 6.51
C GLU A 305 11.81 4.02 5.28
N ASP A 306 12.63 4.73 4.51
CA ASP A 306 13.23 4.25 3.25
C ASP A 306 12.19 3.84 2.18
N GLY A 307 11.08 4.56 2.11
CA GLY A 307 9.96 4.28 1.21
C GLY A 307 8.90 3.33 1.79
N TYR A 308 9.05 2.95 3.05
CA TYR A 308 8.09 2.12 3.79
C TYR A 308 7.36 2.94 4.86
N CYS A 309 6.23 2.42 5.32
CA CYS A 309 5.58 2.92 6.53
C CYS A 309 4.98 1.79 7.36
N TRP A 310 4.87 2.05 8.66
CA TRP A 310 3.99 1.29 9.53
C TRP A 310 2.67 2.02 9.70
N ILE A 311 1.55 1.32 9.55
CA ILE A 311 0.21 1.86 9.72
C ILE A 311 -0.60 0.96 10.65
N GLY A 312 -1.27 1.55 11.64
CA GLY A 312 -2.03 0.79 12.63
C GLY A 312 -3.10 -0.10 12.00
N TYR A 313 -3.38 -1.26 12.59
CA TYR A 313 -4.44 -2.14 12.10
C TYR A 313 -5.78 -1.41 12.07
N SER A 314 -6.42 -1.35 10.91
CA SER A 314 -7.72 -0.70 10.65
C SER A 314 -7.67 0.83 10.55
N GLU A 315 -6.47 1.43 10.54
CA GLU A 315 -6.33 2.83 10.12
C GLU A 315 -6.70 3.01 8.66
N CYS A 316 -7.28 4.16 8.33
CA CYS A 316 -7.53 4.58 6.95
C CYS A 316 -8.26 3.54 6.07
N GLY A 317 -9.05 2.65 6.67
CA GLY A 317 -9.76 1.59 5.95
C GLY A 317 -8.86 0.50 5.35
N ILE A 318 -7.57 0.42 5.70
CA ILE A 318 -6.59 -0.49 5.07
C ILE A 318 -6.96 -1.98 5.15
N ASN A 319 -7.80 -2.33 6.14
CA ASN A 319 -8.29 -3.68 6.36
C ASN A 319 -9.56 -4.04 5.56
N SER A 320 -10.07 -3.13 4.75
CA SER A 320 -11.32 -3.32 4.01
C SER A 320 -11.22 -4.52 3.07
N ASP A 321 -10.17 -4.56 2.24
CA ASP A 321 -9.90 -5.63 1.29
C ASP A 321 -8.41 -5.66 0.94
N MET A 322 -7.76 -6.82 1.13
CA MET A 322 -6.41 -7.09 0.62
C MET A 322 -6.46 -8.18 -0.44
N TRP A 323 -5.46 -8.21 -1.33
CA TRP A 323 -5.42 -9.15 -2.45
C TRP A 323 -4.02 -9.76 -2.59
N GLY A 324 -3.96 -11.08 -2.46
CA GLY A 324 -2.73 -11.85 -2.66
C GLY A 324 -2.77 -12.69 -3.93
N ILE A 325 -1.60 -13.10 -4.42
CA ILE A 325 -1.47 -13.97 -5.59
C ILE A 325 -1.34 -15.42 -5.14
N GLU A 326 -2.32 -16.25 -5.50
CA GLU A 326 -2.34 -17.68 -5.18
C GLU A 326 -1.49 -18.49 -6.16
N ARG A 327 -1.48 -18.07 -7.44
CA ARG A 327 -0.86 -18.84 -8.52
C ARG A 327 -0.54 -17.97 -9.73
N PHE A 328 0.57 -18.28 -10.40
CA PHE A 328 0.93 -17.77 -11.72
C PHE A 328 0.56 -18.76 -12.82
N GLU A 329 0.15 -18.25 -13.97
CA GLU A 329 0.02 -19.06 -15.20
C GLU A 329 1.36 -19.11 -15.93
N MET A 330 2.12 -18.03 -15.86
CA MET A 330 3.41 -17.87 -16.52
C MET A 330 4.27 -16.91 -15.70
N ILE A 331 5.57 -17.20 -15.63
CA ILE A 331 6.58 -16.33 -15.05
C ILE A 331 7.67 -16.14 -16.10
N ASN A 332 7.87 -14.89 -16.54
CA ASN A 332 8.89 -14.51 -17.52
C ASN A 332 8.90 -15.41 -18.80
N GLY A 333 7.74 -15.69 -19.37
CA GLY A 333 7.60 -16.52 -20.58
C GLY A 333 7.60 -18.04 -20.33
N VAL A 334 7.87 -18.49 -19.10
CA VAL A 334 7.88 -19.91 -18.72
C VAL A 334 6.58 -20.25 -18.00
N SER A 335 5.91 -21.34 -18.40
CA SER A 335 4.69 -21.81 -17.71
C SER A 335 4.96 -22.03 -16.22
N GLY A 336 4.12 -21.40 -15.39
CA GLY A 336 4.25 -21.37 -13.93
C GLY A 336 3.57 -22.52 -13.21
#